data_AF-A0A2S6SAE5-F1
#
_entry.id   AF-A0A2S6SAE5-F1
#
_cell.length_a   1.000
_cell.length_b   1.000
_cell.length_c   1.000
_cell.angle_alpha   90.00
_cell.angle_beta   90.00
_cell.angle_gamma   90.00
#
_symmetry.space_group_name_H-M   'P 1'
#
loop_
_entity.id
_entity.type
_entity.pdbx_description
1 polymer ?
#
loop_
_entity_poly.entity_id
_entity_poly.type
_entity_poly.pdbx_seq_one_letter_code
_entity_poly.pdbx_strand_id
1 'polypeptide(L)'
;MKIIICGASEVGANIARQLVYEDNDVTIVDESESLLRKVNQSLDVKSICGKTALPEVLEKAGAEEADMIIAVSDKDESNILTCELANHLFKVPLKVARIKESGYLNKKYENIFSKEKIDVDAIISPELEIAKAIFRKLDTPGAFDSFYLGGKIARIIGISINEKCPIINTPLRMLPGLFSGLEVKILSIYRNNEIIIPNGQVEIYPGDDIYICIRNSDLLRALRVFGIKFQENRKIVLIGAGNVGLNLIKILEKDYPDIYCKIIDNDMERTKTISSQLSQQNTILCGDALDVNLLKEAGALSAEAVIAVTDDDEVNIFSSLLAKDIGSQRSIAIVNNQNYRNITKKLNLDVLISPGNITTSAILQYVRRGKVKEIHDFGNDRGEIMEIEILPTTKFSDKKISELTLPEGV
;
A
#
# COMPACT_ATOMS: atom_id res chain seq x y z
N MET A 1 0.37 -23.66 -7.27
CA MET A 1 1.74 -23.54 -7.84
C MET A 1 2.75 -23.99 -6.79
N LYS A 2 3.97 -24.38 -7.18
CA LYS A 2 5.09 -24.65 -6.25
C LYS A 2 5.90 -23.38 -6.03
N ILE A 3 5.90 -22.85 -4.81
CA ILE A 3 6.50 -21.55 -4.48
C ILE A 3 7.50 -21.71 -3.35
N ILE A 4 8.71 -21.16 -3.55
CA ILE A 4 9.74 -21.10 -2.52
C ILE A 4 9.83 -19.68 -1.99
N ILE A 5 9.70 -19.50 -0.67
CA ILE A 5 9.87 -18.23 0.03
C ILE A 5 11.18 -18.27 0.81
N CYS A 6 12.11 -17.41 0.45
CA CYS A 6 13.42 -17.29 1.06
C CYS A 6 13.41 -16.13 2.07
N GLY A 7 13.12 -16.45 3.32
CA GLY A 7 12.98 -15.54 4.46
C GLY A 7 11.70 -15.83 5.25
N ALA A 8 11.82 -16.06 6.56
CA ALA A 8 10.72 -16.34 7.49
C ALA A 8 10.45 -15.18 8.48
N SER A 9 10.89 -13.98 8.12
CA SER A 9 10.47 -12.74 8.81
C SER A 9 8.97 -12.52 8.67
N GLU A 10 8.43 -11.47 9.31
CA GLU A 10 7.00 -11.15 9.25
C GLU A 10 6.50 -11.02 7.79
N VAL A 11 7.30 -10.43 6.91
CA VAL A 11 6.99 -10.31 5.48
C VAL A 11 6.83 -11.69 4.86
N GLY A 12 7.83 -12.56 4.99
CA GLY A 12 7.81 -13.92 4.44
C GLY A 12 6.66 -14.77 4.99
N ALA A 13 6.39 -14.67 6.30
CA ALA A 13 5.30 -15.38 6.94
C ALA A 13 3.91 -14.92 6.45
N ASN A 14 3.72 -13.61 6.23
CA ASN A 14 2.47 -13.06 5.70
C ASN A 14 2.23 -13.50 4.25
N ILE A 15 3.28 -13.48 3.41
CA ILE A 15 3.22 -13.98 2.04
C ILE A 15 2.87 -15.47 2.02
N ALA A 16 3.55 -16.28 2.85
CA ALA A 16 3.29 -17.71 2.96
C ALA A 16 1.82 -17.99 3.33
N ARG A 17 1.29 -17.28 4.32
CA ARG A 17 -0.11 -17.42 4.76
C ARG A 17 -1.10 -17.21 3.61
N GLN A 18 -0.91 -16.13 2.87
CA GLN A 18 -1.81 -15.77 1.79
C GLN A 18 -1.71 -16.77 0.62
N LEU A 19 -0.50 -17.21 0.28
CA LEU A 19 -0.29 -18.19 -0.80
C LEU A 19 -0.86 -19.56 -0.47
N VAL A 20 -0.72 -20.01 0.78
CA VAL A 20 -1.36 -21.25 1.26
C VAL A 20 -2.89 -21.12 1.22
N TYR A 21 -3.44 -19.96 1.60
CA TYR A 21 -4.88 -19.71 1.51
C TYR A 21 -5.39 -19.77 0.05
N GLU A 22 -4.58 -19.36 -0.92
CA GLU A 22 -4.87 -19.48 -2.36
C GLU A 22 -4.53 -20.89 -2.95
N ASP A 23 -4.40 -21.92 -2.10
CA ASP A 23 -4.17 -23.32 -2.49
C ASP A 23 -2.85 -23.53 -3.27
N ASN A 24 -1.78 -22.86 -2.84
CA ASN A 24 -0.42 -23.08 -3.36
C ASN A 24 0.43 -23.95 -2.44
N ASP A 25 1.34 -24.72 -3.04
CA ASP A 25 2.35 -25.51 -2.33
C ASP A 25 3.54 -24.61 -2.00
N VAL A 26 3.69 -24.29 -0.71
CA VAL A 26 4.67 -23.30 -0.23
C VAL A 26 5.76 -23.98 0.59
N THR A 27 7.01 -23.75 0.19
CA THR A 27 8.21 -24.08 0.96
C THR A 27 8.85 -22.80 1.48
N ILE A 28 9.14 -22.72 2.77
CA ILE A 28 9.81 -21.57 3.41
C ILE A 28 11.24 -21.93 3.84
N VAL A 29 12.18 -21.04 3.55
CA VAL A 29 13.61 -21.21 3.84
C VAL A 29 14.08 -20.05 4.70
N ASP A 30 14.75 -20.32 5.82
CA ASP A 30 15.37 -19.29 6.67
C ASP A 30 16.54 -19.87 7.49
N GLU A 31 17.47 -19.02 7.92
CA GLU A 31 18.57 -19.43 8.80
C GLU A 31 18.12 -19.65 10.25
N SER A 32 17.03 -18.99 10.66
CA SER A 32 16.50 -19.01 12.01
C SER A 32 15.47 -20.12 12.18
N GLU A 33 15.88 -21.21 12.85
CA GLU A 33 14.94 -22.24 13.28
C GLU A 33 13.78 -21.67 14.11
N SER A 34 14.04 -20.63 14.91
CA SER A 34 13.01 -20.02 15.74
C SER A 34 11.90 -19.35 14.93
N LEU A 35 12.25 -18.71 13.81
CA LEU A 35 11.27 -18.12 12.89
C LEU A 35 10.50 -19.21 12.14
N LEU A 36 11.19 -20.23 11.62
CA LEU A 36 10.57 -21.37 10.94
C LEU A 36 9.56 -22.10 11.85
N ARG A 37 9.92 -22.33 13.12
CA ARG A 37 9.01 -22.92 14.11
C ARG A 37 7.76 -22.07 14.33
N LYS A 38 7.90 -20.74 14.42
CA LYS A 38 6.75 -19.83 14.56
C LYS A 38 5.84 -19.89 13.34
N VAL A 39 6.39 -19.96 12.13
CA VAL A 39 5.62 -20.11 10.89
C VAL A 39 4.83 -21.42 10.90
N ASN A 40 5.51 -22.55 11.17
CA ASN A 40 4.89 -23.89 11.20
C ASN A 40 3.85 -24.10 12.32
N GLN A 41 3.84 -23.25 13.35
CA GLN A 41 2.77 -23.27 14.37
C GLN A 41 1.43 -22.79 13.82
N SER A 42 1.45 -21.98 12.76
CA SER A 42 0.26 -21.32 12.21
C SER A 42 -0.06 -21.72 10.77
N LEU A 43 0.89 -22.31 10.05
CA LEU A 43 0.78 -22.65 8.64
C LEU A 43 1.32 -24.04 8.38
N ASP A 44 0.63 -24.79 7.52
CA ASP A 44 1.12 -26.06 6.99
C ASP A 44 2.01 -25.79 5.77
N VAL A 45 3.30 -25.61 6.02
CA VAL A 45 4.31 -25.35 4.98
C VAL A 45 5.54 -26.20 5.22
N LYS A 46 6.20 -26.60 4.13
CA LYS A 46 7.51 -27.25 4.23
C LYS A 46 8.54 -26.21 4.65
N SER A 47 9.26 -26.44 5.74
CA SER A 47 10.29 -25.51 6.24
C SER A 47 11.70 -26.09 6.10
N ILE A 48 12.65 -25.28 5.63
CA ILE A 48 14.05 -25.67 5.50
C ILE A 48 14.94 -24.66 6.22
N CYS A 49 15.74 -25.16 7.16
CA CYS A 49 16.71 -24.36 7.86
C CYS A 49 18.02 -24.29 7.06
N GLY A 50 18.45 -23.08 6.71
CA GLY A 50 19.69 -22.84 5.97
C GLY A 50 19.76 -21.45 5.37
N LYS A 51 20.95 -21.09 4.85
CA LYS A 51 21.12 -19.81 4.16
C LYS A 51 20.44 -19.86 2.80
N THR A 52 19.67 -18.84 2.48
CA THR A 52 18.85 -18.78 1.25
C THR A 52 19.70 -18.70 -0.03
N ALA A 53 20.89 -18.09 0.06
CA ALA A 53 21.83 -17.95 -1.04
C ALA A 53 22.84 -19.12 -1.16
N LEU A 54 22.43 -20.34 -0.81
CA LEU A 54 23.22 -21.56 -0.99
C LEU A 54 22.53 -22.55 -1.96
N PRO A 55 23.22 -23.04 -3.01
CA PRO A 55 22.64 -23.98 -3.97
C PRO A 55 22.03 -25.23 -3.33
N GLU A 56 22.73 -25.87 -2.39
CA GLU A 56 22.26 -27.09 -1.73
C GLU A 56 21.00 -26.87 -0.85
N VAL A 57 20.78 -25.64 -0.40
CA VAL A 57 19.58 -25.28 0.37
C VAL A 57 18.39 -25.08 -0.58
N LEU A 58 18.62 -24.41 -1.72
CA LEU A 58 17.62 -24.23 -2.77
C LEU A 58 17.20 -25.56 -3.41
N GLU A 59 18.15 -26.46 -3.64
CA GLU A 59 17.87 -27.81 -4.14
C GLU A 59 16.98 -28.59 -3.15
N LYS A 60 17.32 -28.58 -1.85
CA LYS A 60 16.47 -29.19 -0.80
C LYS A 60 15.07 -28.56 -0.73
N ALA A 61 14.97 -27.27 -1.06
CA ALA A 61 13.70 -26.53 -1.15
C ALA A 61 12.85 -26.93 -2.36
N GLY A 62 13.40 -27.70 -3.30
CA GLY A 62 12.71 -28.11 -4.50
C GLY A 62 12.77 -27.07 -5.61
N ALA A 63 13.84 -26.28 -5.68
CA ALA A 63 14.00 -25.22 -6.68
C ALA A 63 13.93 -25.74 -8.13
N GLU A 64 14.30 -26.99 -8.38
CA GLU A 64 14.18 -27.64 -9.71
C GLU A 64 12.74 -27.70 -10.25
N GLU A 65 11.77 -27.83 -9.36
CA GLU A 65 10.35 -27.97 -9.71
C GLU A 65 9.54 -26.73 -9.33
N ALA A 66 10.19 -25.68 -8.84
CA ALA A 66 9.52 -24.47 -8.37
C ALA A 66 9.03 -23.63 -9.56
N ASP A 67 7.77 -23.20 -9.49
CA ASP A 67 7.21 -22.24 -10.44
C ASP A 67 7.68 -20.81 -10.14
N MET A 68 8.03 -20.54 -8.87
CA MET A 68 8.39 -19.20 -8.40
C MET A 68 9.32 -19.26 -7.18
N ILE A 69 10.24 -18.31 -7.09
CA ILE A 69 10.99 -18.00 -5.86
C ILE A 69 10.76 -16.55 -5.44
N ILE A 70 10.56 -16.35 -4.14
CA ILE A 70 10.34 -15.04 -3.52
C ILE A 70 11.43 -14.82 -2.46
N ALA A 71 12.43 -14.02 -2.77
CA ALA A 71 13.54 -13.72 -1.89
C ALA A 71 13.27 -12.46 -1.05
N VAL A 72 12.91 -12.65 0.21
CA VAL A 72 12.41 -11.63 1.15
C VAL A 72 13.19 -11.61 2.46
N SER A 73 14.46 -12.01 2.43
CA SER A 73 15.37 -11.86 3.55
C SER A 73 15.65 -10.37 3.82
N ASP A 74 16.29 -10.09 4.96
CA ASP A 74 16.58 -8.70 5.34
C ASP A 74 17.71 -8.03 4.55
N LYS A 75 18.50 -8.82 3.81
CA LYS A 75 19.67 -8.34 3.04
C LYS A 75 19.38 -8.38 1.55
N ASP A 76 19.46 -7.21 0.90
CA ASP A 76 19.21 -7.07 -0.53
C ASP A 76 20.17 -7.92 -1.36
N GLU A 77 21.46 -7.96 -1.00
CA GLU A 77 22.48 -8.74 -1.71
C GLU A 77 22.16 -10.24 -1.66
N SER A 78 21.63 -10.71 -0.53
CA SER A 78 21.21 -12.10 -0.38
C SER A 78 19.98 -12.40 -1.25
N ASN A 79 19.04 -11.47 -1.34
CA ASN A 79 17.84 -11.63 -2.15
C ASN A 79 18.18 -11.68 -3.65
N ILE A 80 19.06 -10.78 -4.10
CA ILE A 80 19.57 -10.74 -5.47
C ILE A 80 20.30 -12.06 -5.79
N LEU A 81 21.25 -12.46 -4.95
CA LEU A 81 22.03 -13.68 -5.18
C LEU A 81 21.16 -14.93 -5.17
N THR A 82 20.15 -15.00 -4.31
CA THR A 82 19.19 -16.11 -4.27
C THR A 82 18.44 -16.24 -5.61
N CYS A 83 17.97 -15.12 -6.18
CA CYS A 83 17.29 -15.12 -7.47
C CYS A 83 18.22 -15.53 -8.62
N GLU A 84 19.46 -15.04 -8.60
CA GLU A 84 20.49 -15.41 -9.58
C GLU A 84 20.79 -16.92 -9.55
N LEU A 85 20.99 -17.50 -8.37
CA LEU A 85 21.22 -18.93 -8.22
C LEU A 85 20.00 -19.74 -8.68
N ALA A 86 18.79 -19.30 -8.32
CA ALA A 86 17.54 -19.91 -8.77
C ALA A 86 17.41 -19.93 -10.31
N ASN A 87 17.80 -18.84 -10.98
CA ASN A 87 17.78 -18.75 -12.44
C ASN A 87 18.85 -19.62 -13.10
N HIS A 88 20.10 -19.49 -12.63
CA HIS A 88 21.24 -20.09 -13.31
C HIS A 88 21.28 -21.61 -13.13
N LEU A 89 21.01 -22.10 -11.92
CA LEU A 89 21.13 -23.52 -11.58
C LEU A 89 19.84 -24.29 -11.81
N PHE A 90 18.69 -23.68 -11.50
CA PHE A 90 17.40 -24.40 -11.44
C PHE A 90 16.38 -23.92 -12.48
N LYS A 91 16.66 -22.84 -13.22
CA LYS A 91 15.78 -22.28 -14.26
C LYS A 91 14.38 -21.94 -13.75
N VAL A 92 14.28 -21.47 -12.49
CA VAL A 92 13.01 -21.07 -11.89
C VAL A 92 12.35 -19.98 -12.76
N PRO A 93 11.10 -20.17 -13.23
CA PRO A 93 10.49 -19.28 -14.21
C PRO A 93 10.23 -17.84 -13.74
N LEU A 94 9.98 -17.66 -12.45
CA LEU A 94 9.59 -16.37 -11.87
C LEU A 94 10.36 -16.10 -10.58
N LYS A 95 11.23 -15.08 -10.56
CA LYS A 95 12.01 -14.70 -9.37
C LYS A 95 11.66 -13.29 -8.91
N VAL A 96 11.23 -13.17 -7.67
CA VAL A 96 10.84 -11.91 -7.04
C VAL A 96 11.82 -11.59 -5.91
N ALA A 97 12.41 -10.40 -5.92
CA ALA A 97 13.35 -9.97 -4.88
C ALA A 97 12.82 -8.77 -4.10
N ARG A 98 12.92 -8.84 -2.76
CA ARG A 98 12.78 -7.68 -1.89
C ARG A 98 14.05 -6.84 -1.94
N ILE A 99 13.90 -5.56 -2.25
CA ILE A 99 15.00 -4.57 -2.26
C ILE A 99 14.60 -3.34 -1.45
N LYS A 100 15.39 -3.01 -0.43
CA LYS A 100 15.18 -1.86 0.46
C LYS A 100 16.01 -0.65 0.02
N GLU A 101 17.23 -0.88 -0.45
CA GLU A 101 18.21 0.17 -0.67
C GLU A 101 17.87 1.02 -1.89
N SER A 102 17.79 2.33 -1.67
CA SER A 102 17.38 3.31 -2.67
C SER A 102 18.34 3.39 -3.86
N GLY A 103 19.61 3.03 -3.66
CA GLY A 103 20.62 2.94 -4.70
C GLY A 103 20.25 1.93 -5.81
N TYR A 104 19.77 0.75 -5.43
CA TYR A 104 19.31 -0.27 -6.39
C TYR A 104 18.01 0.14 -7.10
N LEU A 105 17.15 0.90 -6.44
CA LEU A 105 15.85 1.35 -6.97
C LEU A 105 15.96 2.62 -7.84
N ASN A 106 17.16 3.17 -8.02
CA ASN A 106 17.35 4.40 -8.78
C ASN A 106 17.10 4.15 -10.27
N LYS A 107 16.20 4.93 -10.88
CA LYS A 107 15.86 4.85 -12.32
C LYS A 107 17.07 4.92 -13.25
N LYS A 108 18.13 5.63 -12.86
CA LYS A 108 19.39 5.68 -13.63
C LYS A 108 20.01 4.29 -13.82
N TYR A 109 19.79 3.38 -12.88
CA TYR A 109 20.32 2.02 -12.86
C TYR A 109 19.25 0.96 -13.10
N GLU A 110 18.03 1.32 -13.53
CA GLU A 110 16.89 0.42 -13.74
C GLU A 110 17.25 -0.80 -14.62
N ASN A 111 18.14 -0.58 -15.60
CA ASN A 111 18.63 -1.63 -16.50
C ASN A 111 19.56 -2.67 -15.82
N ILE A 112 19.86 -2.57 -14.52
CA ILE A 112 20.67 -3.59 -13.81
C ILE A 112 19.88 -4.89 -13.64
N PHE A 113 18.56 -4.80 -13.40
CA PHE A 113 17.66 -5.94 -13.20
C PHE A 113 16.95 -6.34 -14.49
N SER A 114 17.74 -6.52 -15.54
CA SER A 114 17.27 -6.99 -16.85
C SER A 114 17.69 -8.44 -17.06
N LYS A 115 16.94 -9.18 -17.88
CA LYS A 115 17.21 -10.59 -18.19
C LYS A 115 18.62 -10.89 -18.71
N GLU A 116 19.31 -9.88 -19.23
CA GLU A 116 20.69 -10.00 -19.75
C GLU A 116 21.76 -9.68 -18.70
N LYS A 117 21.38 -9.26 -17.49
CA LYS A 117 22.28 -8.90 -16.39
C LYS A 117 21.90 -9.63 -15.12
N ILE A 118 21.24 -8.96 -14.17
CA ILE A 118 20.68 -9.59 -12.96
C ILE A 118 19.25 -9.97 -13.29
N ASP A 119 19.03 -11.27 -13.50
CA ASP A 119 17.76 -11.85 -13.90
C ASP A 119 16.85 -12.03 -12.69
N VAL A 120 16.29 -10.91 -12.25
CA VAL A 120 15.19 -10.80 -11.29
C VAL A 120 13.98 -10.30 -12.07
N ASP A 121 12.91 -11.11 -12.15
CA ASP A 121 11.74 -10.74 -12.96
C ASP A 121 10.92 -9.61 -12.33
N ALA A 122 10.94 -9.50 -11.00
CA ALA A 122 10.22 -8.48 -10.27
C ALA A 122 10.95 -8.03 -9.00
N ILE A 123 10.97 -6.73 -8.77
CA ILE A 123 11.47 -6.12 -7.54
C ILE A 123 10.33 -5.54 -6.75
N ILE A 124 10.39 -5.76 -5.44
CA ILE A 124 9.43 -5.22 -4.51
C ILE A 124 10.19 -4.51 -3.40
N SER A 125 9.82 -3.25 -3.17
CA SER A 125 10.32 -2.47 -2.05
C SER A 125 9.15 -2.21 -1.13
N PRO A 126 8.98 -2.99 -0.04
CA PRO A 126 7.90 -2.80 0.91
C PRO A 126 7.79 -1.36 1.39
N GLU A 127 8.94 -0.74 1.68
CA GLU A 127 9.02 0.62 2.19
C GLU A 127 8.52 1.64 1.16
N LEU A 128 8.78 1.42 -0.13
CA LEU A 128 8.23 2.21 -1.23
C LEU A 128 6.73 1.95 -1.44
N GLU A 129 6.28 0.71 -1.37
CA GLU A 129 4.85 0.36 -1.52
C GLU A 129 4.00 0.95 -0.39
N ILE A 130 4.53 0.97 0.84
CA ILE A 130 3.92 1.64 1.99
C ILE A 130 3.87 3.16 1.76
N ALA A 131 4.96 3.77 1.30
CA ALA A 131 4.98 5.19 0.97
C ALA A 131 3.95 5.55 -0.11
N LYS A 132 3.83 4.73 -1.17
CA LYS A 132 2.78 4.86 -2.19
C LYS A 132 1.38 4.71 -1.59
N ALA A 133 1.18 3.77 -0.67
CA ALA A 133 -0.10 3.58 0.00
C ALA A 133 -0.50 4.77 0.88
N ILE A 134 0.45 5.38 1.61
CA ILE A 134 0.22 6.63 2.34
C ILE A 134 -0.12 7.74 1.36
N PHE A 135 0.67 7.87 0.29
CA PHE A 135 0.47 8.88 -0.73
C PHE A 135 -0.92 8.81 -1.38
N ARG A 136 -1.44 7.61 -1.69
CA ARG A 136 -2.81 7.43 -2.21
C ARG A 136 -3.87 8.08 -1.32
N LYS A 137 -3.66 8.06 -0.01
CA LYS A 137 -4.58 8.67 0.97
C LYS A 137 -4.45 10.20 1.08
N LEU A 138 -3.38 10.75 0.50
CA LEU A 138 -3.11 12.18 0.43
C LEU A 138 -3.35 12.75 -0.98
N ASP A 139 -3.31 11.94 -2.03
CA ASP A 139 -3.35 12.37 -3.45
C ASP A 139 -4.58 13.25 -3.76
N THR A 140 -5.73 12.91 -3.18
CA THR A 140 -6.98 13.66 -3.34
C THR A 140 -7.39 14.33 -2.02
N PRO A 141 -7.47 15.68 -1.97
CA PRO A 141 -7.94 16.40 -0.79
C PRO A 141 -9.33 15.94 -0.36
N GLY A 142 -9.55 15.79 0.95
CA GLY A 142 -10.84 15.38 1.48
C GLY A 142 -11.17 13.89 1.30
N ALA A 143 -10.49 13.17 0.41
CA ALA A 143 -10.63 11.73 0.26
C ALA A 143 -9.81 10.97 1.32
N PHE A 144 -10.27 9.81 1.76
CA PHE A 144 -9.47 8.90 2.59
C PHE A 144 -8.72 7.85 1.76
N ASP A 145 -9.02 7.78 0.46
CA ASP A 145 -8.37 6.90 -0.51
C ASP A 145 -8.49 7.46 -1.94
N SER A 146 -7.46 7.26 -2.77
CA SER A 146 -7.44 7.75 -4.16
C SER A 146 -6.42 6.97 -4.98
N PHE A 147 -6.86 6.41 -6.10
CA PHE A 147 -5.96 5.75 -7.05
C PHE A 147 -6.48 5.82 -8.48
N TYR A 148 -5.54 5.64 -9.42
CA TYR A 148 -5.80 5.68 -10.85
C TYR A 148 -6.15 4.30 -11.38
N LEU A 149 -6.92 4.26 -12.46
CA LEU A 149 -7.15 3.06 -13.27
C LEU A 149 -6.88 3.34 -14.75
N GLY A 150 -6.47 2.30 -15.47
CA GLY A 150 -6.34 2.32 -16.92
C GLY A 150 -5.33 3.36 -17.41
N GLY A 151 -4.18 3.48 -16.74
CA GLY A 151 -3.16 4.48 -17.11
C GLY A 151 -3.60 5.92 -16.85
N LYS A 152 -4.32 6.18 -15.74
CA LYS A 152 -4.83 7.49 -15.31
C LYS A 152 -6.02 8.05 -16.11
N ILE A 153 -6.72 7.21 -16.86
CA ILE A 153 -7.96 7.60 -17.55
C ILE A 153 -9.10 7.78 -16.54
N ALA A 154 -9.23 6.84 -15.62
CA ALA A 154 -10.20 6.89 -14.53
C ALA A 154 -9.50 7.04 -13.18
N ARG A 155 -10.25 7.54 -12.20
CA ARG A 155 -9.82 7.65 -10.81
C ARG A 155 -10.91 7.09 -9.91
N ILE A 156 -10.50 6.29 -8.94
CA ILE A 156 -11.34 5.85 -7.84
C ILE A 156 -11.01 6.69 -6.62
N ILE A 157 -12.05 7.16 -5.92
CA ILE A 157 -11.92 8.03 -4.75
C ILE A 157 -12.83 7.50 -3.63
N GLY A 158 -12.25 7.33 -2.44
CA GLY A 158 -12.96 7.03 -1.19
C GLY A 158 -13.29 8.31 -0.41
N ILE A 159 -14.56 8.57 -0.12
CA ILE A 159 -15.03 9.80 0.53
C ILE A 159 -15.96 9.45 1.70
N SER A 160 -15.72 10.08 2.86
CA SER A 160 -16.65 10.06 3.99
C SER A 160 -17.71 11.15 3.84
N ILE A 161 -18.98 10.76 3.90
CA ILE A 161 -20.12 11.66 3.73
C ILE A 161 -20.42 12.32 5.07
N ASN A 162 -20.36 13.65 5.08
CA ASN A 162 -20.74 14.46 6.23
C ASN A 162 -22.11 15.12 6.02
N GLU A 163 -22.66 15.72 7.07
CA GLU A 163 -23.96 16.42 7.02
C GLU A 163 -24.00 17.61 6.05
N LYS A 164 -22.84 18.13 5.63
CA LYS A 164 -22.72 19.25 4.69
C LYS A 164 -22.66 18.78 3.23
N CYS A 165 -22.68 17.46 2.99
CA CYS A 165 -22.63 16.91 1.64
C CYS A 165 -23.93 17.27 0.89
N PRO A 166 -23.85 17.93 -0.30
CA PRO A 166 -25.03 18.39 -1.03
C PRO A 166 -26.01 17.30 -1.48
N ILE A 167 -25.57 16.04 -1.53
CA ILE A 167 -26.33 14.92 -2.11
C ILE A 167 -26.81 13.91 -1.07
N ILE A 168 -26.85 14.28 0.21
CA ILE A 168 -27.46 13.43 1.26
C ILE A 168 -28.93 13.17 0.94
N ASN A 169 -29.44 12.02 1.39
CA ASN A 169 -30.81 11.55 1.16
C ASN A 169 -31.22 11.50 -0.33
N THR A 170 -30.24 11.35 -1.23
CA THR A 170 -30.48 11.30 -2.67
C THR A 170 -30.34 9.87 -3.17
N PRO A 171 -31.39 9.29 -3.81
CA PRO A 171 -31.30 8.00 -4.47
C PRO A 171 -30.27 8.00 -5.60
N LEU A 172 -29.46 6.95 -5.72
CA LEU A 172 -28.36 6.90 -6.69
C LEU A 172 -28.81 7.09 -8.14
N ARG A 173 -30.03 6.65 -8.48
CA ARG A 173 -30.63 6.85 -9.82
C ARG A 173 -30.79 8.32 -10.20
N MET A 174 -30.83 9.24 -9.24
CA MET A 174 -30.99 10.68 -9.48
C MET A 174 -29.66 11.39 -9.74
N LEU A 175 -28.52 10.80 -9.35
CA LEU A 175 -27.20 11.44 -9.49
C LEU A 175 -26.85 11.84 -10.92
N PRO A 176 -27.09 11.02 -11.96
CA PRO A 176 -26.81 11.43 -13.34
C PRO A 176 -27.64 12.65 -13.78
N GLY A 177 -28.85 12.82 -13.24
CA GLY A 177 -29.73 13.94 -13.56
C GLY A 177 -29.39 15.23 -12.81
N LEU A 178 -28.75 15.13 -11.64
CA LEU A 178 -28.36 16.28 -10.83
C LEU A 178 -27.14 17.02 -11.41
N PHE A 179 -26.27 16.31 -12.14
CA PHE A 179 -25.00 16.86 -12.61
C PHE A 179 -24.77 16.55 -14.10
N SER A 180 -25.32 17.40 -14.97
CA SER A 180 -25.13 17.29 -16.43
C SER A 180 -23.65 17.29 -16.80
N GLY A 181 -23.21 16.27 -17.52
CA GLY A 181 -21.84 16.15 -18.05
C GLY A 181 -20.81 15.60 -17.07
N LEU A 182 -21.20 15.32 -15.82
CA LEU A 182 -20.35 14.65 -14.83
C LEU A 182 -20.75 13.17 -14.74
N GLU A 183 -19.86 12.28 -15.15
CA GLU A 183 -20.04 10.84 -15.01
C GLU A 183 -19.40 10.38 -13.71
N VAL A 184 -20.24 10.08 -12.72
CA VAL A 184 -19.83 9.49 -11.44
C VAL A 184 -20.54 8.16 -11.28
N LYS A 185 -19.75 7.10 -11.05
CA LYS A 185 -20.27 5.78 -10.71
C LYS A 185 -19.93 5.48 -9.26
N ILE A 186 -20.94 5.24 -8.43
CA ILE A 186 -20.70 4.70 -7.09
C ILE A 186 -20.42 3.21 -7.22
N LEU A 187 -19.27 2.79 -6.69
CA LEU A 187 -18.80 1.40 -6.68
C LEU A 187 -19.28 0.68 -5.43
N SER A 188 -19.29 1.38 -4.29
CA SER A 188 -19.71 0.81 -3.01
C SER A 188 -20.13 1.88 -2.02
N ILE A 189 -20.92 1.46 -1.03
CA ILE A 189 -21.25 2.27 0.14
C ILE A 189 -20.95 1.43 1.38
N TYR A 190 -20.25 2.01 2.34
CA TYR A 190 -20.00 1.43 3.64
C TYR A 190 -20.82 2.16 4.68
N ARG A 191 -21.65 1.40 5.39
CA ARG A 191 -22.51 1.91 6.45
C ARG A 191 -22.51 0.92 7.60
N ASN A 192 -22.26 1.40 8.81
CA ASN A 192 -22.28 0.56 10.02
C ASN A 192 -21.41 -0.71 9.90
N ASN A 193 -20.23 -0.61 9.29
CA ASN A 193 -19.31 -1.72 9.01
C ASN A 193 -19.77 -2.77 7.98
N GLU A 194 -20.86 -2.55 7.25
CA GLU A 194 -21.32 -3.44 6.18
C GLU A 194 -21.08 -2.83 4.80
N ILE A 195 -20.81 -3.69 3.81
CA ILE A 195 -20.75 -3.30 2.40
C ILE A 195 -22.17 -3.32 1.83
N ILE A 196 -22.59 -2.19 1.28
CA ILE A 196 -23.81 -2.06 0.51
C ILE A 196 -23.43 -1.96 -0.97
N ILE A 197 -23.87 -2.94 -1.76
CA ILE A 197 -23.70 -2.94 -3.21
C ILE A 197 -24.64 -1.88 -3.80
N PRO A 198 -24.13 -0.87 -4.53
CA PRO A 198 -24.94 0.24 -5.01
C PRO A 198 -25.98 -0.23 -6.03
N ASN A 199 -27.24 0.14 -5.80
CA ASN A 199 -28.30 0.05 -6.80
C ASN A 199 -29.03 1.40 -6.89
N GLY A 200 -29.88 1.58 -7.90
CA GLY A 200 -30.54 2.86 -8.16
C GLY A 200 -31.46 3.37 -7.05
N GLN A 201 -31.89 2.52 -6.12
CA GLN A 201 -32.77 2.87 -5.01
C GLN A 201 -32.01 3.24 -3.73
N VAL A 202 -30.74 2.84 -3.61
CA VAL A 202 -29.93 3.15 -2.42
C VAL A 202 -29.78 4.66 -2.30
N GLU A 203 -29.88 5.16 -1.07
CA GLU A 203 -29.66 6.55 -0.72
C GLU A 203 -28.36 6.69 0.07
N ILE A 204 -27.73 7.86 -0.03
CA ILE A 204 -26.51 8.20 0.70
C ILE A 204 -26.87 8.99 1.96
N TYR A 205 -26.28 8.62 3.09
CA TYR A 205 -26.51 9.28 4.38
C TYR A 205 -25.20 9.79 5.00
N PRO A 206 -25.27 10.79 5.90
CA PRO A 206 -24.13 11.16 6.73
C PRO A 206 -23.58 9.95 7.51
N GLY A 207 -22.25 9.83 7.56
CA GLY A 207 -21.54 8.69 8.14
C GLY A 207 -21.26 7.55 7.16
N ASP A 208 -21.77 7.62 5.92
CA ASP A 208 -21.40 6.67 4.89
C ASP A 208 -19.97 6.92 4.40
N ASP A 209 -19.20 5.86 4.20
CA ASP A 209 -17.97 5.90 3.42
C ASP A 209 -18.26 5.34 2.03
N ILE A 210 -18.07 6.14 0.99
CA ILE A 210 -18.40 5.75 -0.39
C ILE A 210 -17.15 5.68 -1.25
N TYR A 211 -17.12 4.72 -2.18
CA TYR A 211 -16.15 4.72 -3.26
C TYR A 211 -16.83 5.09 -4.57
N ILE A 212 -16.24 6.05 -5.27
CA ILE A 212 -16.72 6.52 -6.56
C ILE A 212 -15.64 6.33 -7.63
N CYS A 213 -16.06 6.00 -8.85
CA CYS A 213 -15.25 6.02 -10.04
C CYS A 213 -15.67 7.21 -10.90
N ILE A 214 -14.67 7.99 -11.32
CA ILE A 214 -14.84 9.17 -12.18
C ILE A 214 -13.81 9.16 -13.29
N ARG A 215 -14.07 9.93 -14.35
CA ARG A 215 -12.99 10.33 -15.26
C ARG A 215 -12.01 11.20 -14.50
N ASN A 216 -10.71 10.99 -14.74
CA ASN A 216 -9.68 11.73 -14.01
C ASN A 216 -9.78 13.26 -14.24
N SER A 217 -10.22 13.68 -15.43
CA SER A 217 -10.48 15.09 -15.78
C SER A 217 -11.63 15.73 -15.01
N ASP A 218 -12.53 14.94 -14.42
CA ASP A 218 -13.72 15.41 -13.72
C ASP A 218 -13.52 15.57 -12.20
N LEU A 219 -12.30 15.33 -11.68
CA LEU A 219 -11.96 15.35 -10.25
C LEU A 219 -12.51 16.56 -9.50
N LEU A 220 -12.16 17.77 -9.94
CA LEU A 220 -12.55 19.00 -9.23
C LEU A 220 -14.07 19.20 -9.20
N ARG A 221 -14.78 18.74 -10.23
CA ARG A 221 -16.25 18.80 -10.29
C ARG A 221 -16.84 17.78 -9.33
N ALA A 222 -16.33 16.54 -9.34
CA ALA A 222 -16.76 15.50 -8.42
C ALA A 222 -16.58 15.93 -6.96
N LEU A 223 -15.40 16.44 -6.58
CA LEU A 223 -15.15 16.90 -5.20
C LEU A 223 -16.17 17.95 -4.75
N ARG A 224 -16.51 18.92 -5.61
CA ARG A 224 -17.54 19.93 -5.31
C ARG A 224 -18.92 19.32 -5.09
N VAL A 225 -19.29 18.31 -5.87
CA VAL A 225 -20.56 17.58 -5.73
C VAL A 225 -20.69 16.92 -4.35
N PHE A 226 -19.59 16.38 -3.84
CA PHE A 226 -19.54 15.79 -2.50
C PHE A 226 -19.24 16.82 -1.39
N GLY A 227 -19.24 18.12 -1.70
CA GLY A 227 -19.01 19.19 -0.73
C GLY A 227 -17.57 19.32 -0.24
N ILE A 228 -16.61 18.70 -0.94
CA ILE A 228 -15.19 18.74 -0.60
C ILE A 228 -14.57 19.98 -1.24
N LYS A 229 -13.92 20.80 -0.41
CA LYS A 229 -13.16 21.96 -0.87
C LYS A 229 -11.72 21.56 -1.14
N PHE A 230 -11.21 21.99 -2.29
CA PHE A 230 -9.78 21.92 -2.58
C PHE A 230 -9.04 22.92 -1.69
N GLN A 231 -7.95 22.49 -1.06
CA GLN A 231 -7.06 23.35 -0.27
C GLN A 231 -5.75 23.54 -1.03
N GLU A 232 -5.33 24.80 -1.19
CA GLU A 232 -4.00 25.17 -1.68
C GLU A 232 -3.01 25.21 -0.50
N ASN A 233 -1.70 25.02 -0.77
CA ASN A 233 -0.62 25.07 0.23
C ASN A 233 -0.80 24.11 1.41
N ARG A 234 -0.92 22.83 1.07
CA ARG A 234 -1.15 21.73 2.00
C ARG A 234 0.09 21.51 2.88
N LYS A 235 -0.11 21.45 4.20
CA LYS A 235 0.96 21.21 5.17
C LYS A 235 0.85 19.81 5.73
N ILE A 236 1.96 19.07 5.67
CA ILE A 236 2.06 17.71 6.19
C ILE A 236 3.15 17.70 7.26
N VAL A 237 2.85 17.11 8.41
CA VAL A 237 3.87 16.77 9.41
C VAL A 237 4.16 15.28 9.30
N LEU A 238 5.41 14.93 9.07
CA LEU A 238 5.87 13.56 8.95
C LEU A 238 6.74 13.21 10.14
N ILE A 239 6.42 12.12 10.81
CA ILE A 239 7.13 11.60 11.98
C ILE A 239 7.83 10.32 11.55
N GLY A 240 9.16 10.33 11.60
CA GLY A 240 10.02 9.28 11.08
C GLY A 240 10.57 9.61 9.70
N ALA A 241 11.89 9.76 9.63
CA ALA A 241 12.66 9.99 8.43
C ALA A 241 13.38 8.71 7.96
N GLY A 242 12.88 7.53 8.33
CA GLY A 242 13.37 6.25 7.81
C GLY A 242 13.06 6.07 6.31
N ASN A 243 13.26 4.85 5.79
CA ASN A 243 13.06 4.55 4.37
C ASN A 243 11.66 4.88 3.87
N VAL A 244 10.61 4.56 4.64
CA VAL A 244 9.22 4.89 4.28
C VAL A 244 9.02 6.40 4.21
N GLY A 245 9.45 7.13 5.25
CA GLY A 245 9.32 8.58 5.31
C GLY A 245 10.07 9.28 4.17
N LEU A 246 11.31 8.88 3.91
CA LEU A 246 12.11 9.43 2.81
C LEU A 246 11.49 9.16 1.43
N ASN A 247 10.98 7.94 1.20
CA ASN A 247 10.28 7.61 -0.04
C ASN A 247 9.01 8.45 -0.21
N LEU A 248 8.23 8.63 0.86
CA LEU A 248 7.02 9.45 0.84
C LEU A 248 7.33 10.92 0.50
N ILE A 249 8.36 11.50 1.12
CA ILE A 249 8.80 12.87 0.82
C ILE A 249 9.19 13.00 -0.65
N LYS A 250 10.00 12.06 -1.18
CA LYS A 250 10.41 12.07 -2.59
C LYS A 250 9.23 11.99 -3.55
N ILE A 251 8.20 11.21 -3.23
CA ILE A 251 6.97 11.13 -4.02
C ILE A 251 6.23 12.48 -3.96
N LEU A 252 6.06 13.05 -2.77
CA LEU A 252 5.36 14.33 -2.57
C LEU A 252 6.07 15.49 -3.28
N GLU A 253 7.39 15.63 -3.13
CA GLU A 253 8.18 16.68 -3.77
C GLU A 253 8.07 16.63 -5.30
N LYS A 254 8.02 15.42 -5.87
CA LYS A 254 7.97 15.22 -7.31
C LYS A 254 6.58 15.46 -7.89
N ASP A 255 5.55 14.90 -7.28
CA ASP A 255 4.20 14.87 -7.86
C ASP A 255 3.34 16.05 -7.35
N TYR A 256 3.71 16.69 -6.23
CA TYR A 256 2.96 17.77 -5.57
C TYR A 256 3.88 18.86 -4.97
N PRO A 257 4.44 19.75 -5.80
CA PRO A 257 5.36 20.80 -5.33
C PRO A 257 4.71 21.82 -4.38
N ASP A 258 3.36 21.89 -4.33
CA ASP A 258 2.63 22.78 -3.42
C ASP A 258 2.41 22.19 -2.01
N ILE A 259 2.92 20.98 -1.76
CA ILE A 259 2.89 20.34 -0.44
C ILE A 259 4.18 20.68 0.32
N TYR A 260 4.01 21.19 1.54
CA TYR A 260 5.10 21.51 2.45
C TYR A 260 5.17 20.46 3.55
N CYS A 261 6.32 19.78 3.65
CA CYS A 261 6.56 18.76 4.67
C CYS A 261 7.46 19.30 5.77
N LYS A 262 7.01 19.15 7.02
CA LYS A 262 7.85 19.28 8.21
C LYS A 262 8.08 17.89 8.81
N ILE A 263 9.33 17.47 8.85
CA ILE A 263 9.74 16.14 9.27
C ILE A 263 10.24 16.18 10.71
N ILE A 264 9.91 15.19 11.52
CA ILE A 264 10.42 15.00 12.88
C ILE A 264 11.11 13.64 12.92
N ASP A 265 12.32 13.58 13.43
CA ASP A 265 13.02 12.32 13.67
C ASP A 265 13.99 12.46 14.85
N ASN A 266 14.16 11.42 15.65
CA ASN A 266 14.99 11.48 16.86
C ASN A 266 16.49 11.18 16.60
N ASP A 267 16.84 10.65 15.42
CA ASP A 267 18.20 10.28 15.06
C ASP A 267 18.94 11.47 14.43
N MET A 268 19.96 11.96 15.13
CA MET A 268 20.75 13.12 14.72
C MET A 268 21.55 12.88 13.43
N GLU A 269 22.06 11.67 13.20
CA GLU A 269 22.85 11.38 12.00
C GLU A 269 21.96 11.20 10.77
N ARG A 270 20.80 10.55 10.95
CA ARG A 270 19.77 10.45 9.93
C ARG A 270 19.21 11.81 9.52
N THR A 271 18.90 12.68 10.49
CA THR A 271 18.39 14.03 10.22
C THR A 271 19.39 14.89 9.45
N LYS A 272 20.67 14.85 9.82
CA LYS A 272 21.75 15.50 9.06
C LYS A 272 21.82 14.98 7.63
N THR A 273 21.85 13.67 7.46
CA THR A 273 21.97 13.03 6.14
C THR A 273 20.80 13.44 5.24
N ILE A 274 19.57 13.39 5.76
CA ILE A 274 18.36 13.67 5.01
C ILE A 274 18.21 15.16 4.71
N SER A 275 18.59 16.05 5.63
CA SER A 275 18.50 17.49 5.38
C SER A 275 19.19 17.95 4.09
N SER A 276 20.28 17.28 3.69
CA SER A 276 20.99 17.53 2.43
C SER A 276 20.28 17.03 1.17
N GLN A 277 19.30 16.13 1.32
CA GLN A 277 18.55 15.52 0.22
C GLN A 277 17.17 16.17 0.00
N LEU A 278 16.68 16.94 0.98
CA LEU A 278 15.36 17.57 0.94
C LEU A 278 15.34 18.80 0.02
N SER A 279 14.20 19.03 -0.62
CA SER A 279 13.93 20.28 -1.31
C SER A 279 13.86 21.45 -0.33
N GLN A 280 14.18 22.67 -0.79
CA GLN A 280 14.31 23.87 0.07
C GLN A 280 13.05 24.22 0.88
N GLN A 281 11.87 23.78 0.42
CA GLN A 281 10.59 24.03 1.08
C GLN A 281 10.32 23.11 2.28
N ASN A 282 11.05 22.01 2.40
CA ASN A 282 10.88 21.03 3.46
C ASN A 282 11.88 21.28 4.59
N THR A 283 11.48 20.98 5.82
CA THR A 283 12.35 21.19 7.00
C THR A 283 12.30 19.96 7.87
N ILE A 284 13.45 19.55 8.40
CA ILE A 284 13.56 18.44 9.34
C ILE A 284 13.94 18.96 10.73
N LEU A 285 13.26 18.45 11.74
CA LEU A 285 13.46 18.75 13.16
C LEU A 285 14.00 17.49 13.85
N CYS A 286 15.08 17.65 14.60
CA CYS A 286 15.64 16.55 15.38
C CYS A 286 15.03 16.57 16.79
N GLY A 287 14.32 15.51 17.18
CA GLY A 287 13.72 15.42 18.52
C GLY A 287 12.72 14.27 18.68
N ASP A 288 12.17 14.16 19.88
CA ASP A 288 11.17 13.14 20.21
C ASP A 288 9.78 13.53 19.69
N ALA A 289 9.17 12.63 18.92
CA ALA A 289 7.83 12.82 18.37
C ALA A 289 6.72 12.82 19.43
N LEU A 290 7.00 12.34 20.64
CA LEU A 290 6.08 12.40 21.78
C LEU A 290 6.15 13.75 22.52
N ASP A 291 7.08 14.64 22.16
CA ASP A 291 7.10 16.02 22.67
C ASP A 291 6.03 16.86 21.97
N VAL A 292 4.98 17.20 22.73
CA VAL A 292 3.87 18.06 22.29
C VAL A 292 4.35 19.43 21.81
N ASN A 293 5.41 20.00 22.40
CA ASN A 293 5.94 21.29 21.98
C ASN A 293 6.60 21.17 20.60
N LEU A 294 7.34 20.09 20.36
CA LEU A 294 7.94 19.82 19.06
C LEU A 294 6.87 19.58 17.97
N LEU A 295 5.81 18.85 18.29
CA LEU A 295 4.66 18.68 17.38
C LEU A 295 4.00 20.02 17.04
N LYS A 296 3.86 20.93 18.02
CA LYS A 296 3.34 22.28 17.79
C LYS A 296 4.28 23.12 16.95
N GLU A 297 5.60 23.06 17.20
CA GLU A 297 6.63 23.73 16.39
C GLU A 297 6.65 23.22 14.94
N ALA A 298 6.45 21.92 14.76
CA ALA A 298 6.27 21.28 13.47
C ALA A 298 4.96 21.71 12.78
N GLY A 299 4.05 22.39 13.48
CA GLY A 299 2.82 22.94 12.93
C GLY A 299 1.66 21.95 12.86
N ALA A 300 1.66 20.91 13.71
CA ALA A 300 0.63 19.87 13.76
C ALA A 300 -0.80 20.43 13.85
N LEU A 301 -1.01 21.54 14.57
CA LEU A 301 -2.30 22.23 14.69
C LEU A 301 -2.89 22.66 13.35
N SER A 302 -2.05 23.14 12.43
CA SER A 302 -2.48 23.63 11.11
C SER A 302 -2.24 22.64 9.97
N ALA A 303 -1.73 21.45 10.31
CA ALA A 303 -1.43 20.42 9.34
C ALA A 303 -2.73 19.80 8.83
N GLU A 304 -2.76 19.56 7.53
CA GLU A 304 -3.82 18.74 6.94
C GLU A 304 -3.70 17.29 7.42
N ALA A 305 -2.47 16.79 7.50
CA ALA A 305 -2.19 15.44 7.96
C ALA A 305 -0.93 15.42 8.82
N VAL A 306 -1.00 14.67 9.92
CA VAL A 306 0.18 14.18 10.64
C VAL A 306 0.32 12.69 10.34
N ILE A 307 1.52 12.28 9.93
CA ILE A 307 1.79 10.93 9.44
C ILE A 307 2.94 10.34 10.24
N ALA A 308 2.71 9.24 10.95
CA ALA A 308 3.74 8.57 11.72
C ALA A 308 4.14 7.23 11.10
N VAL A 309 5.43 7.15 10.73
CA VAL A 309 6.01 6.07 9.92
C VAL A 309 7.34 5.55 10.49
N THR A 310 7.50 5.63 11.81
CA THR A 310 8.67 5.08 12.51
C THR A 310 8.59 3.55 12.60
N ASP A 311 9.70 2.90 12.97
CA ASP A 311 9.73 1.45 13.22
C ASP A 311 9.04 1.06 14.55
N ASP A 312 8.63 2.03 15.36
CA ASP A 312 7.98 1.82 16.66
C ASP A 312 6.47 2.12 16.56
N ASP A 313 5.66 1.07 16.68
CA ASP A 313 4.20 1.18 16.62
C ASP A 313 3.63 2.05 17.75
N GLU A 314 4.24 2.04 18.94
CA GLU A 314 3.78 2.85 20.08
C GLU A 314 4.03 4.32 19.81
N VAL A 315 5.21 4.68 19.32
CA VAL A 315 5.51 6.05 18.88
C VAL A 315 4.53 6.48 17.78
N ASN A 316 4.24 5.62 16.80
CA ASN A 316 3.32 5.94 15.72
C ASN A 316 1.89 6.20 16.23
N ILE A 317 1.40 5.37 17.14
CA ILE A 317 0.07 5.49 17.73
C ILE A 317 -0.01 6.73 18.62
N PHE A 318 0.88 6.87 19.60
CA PHE A 318 0.81 7.94 20.59
C PHE A 318 1.04 9.31 19.95
N SER A 319 2.02 9.46 19.04
CA SER A 319 2.23 10.74 18.37
C SER A 319 1.05 11.15 17.49
N SER A 320 0.37 10.18 16.85
CA SER A 320 -0.85 10.43 16.08
C SER A 320 -2.02 10.86 16.96
N LEU A 321 -2.17 10.25 18.14
CA LEU A 321 -3.19 10.65 19.13
C LEU A 321 -2.92 12.04 19.68
N LEU A 322 -1.67 12.36 20.02
CA LEU A 322 -1.25 13.69 20.46
C LEU A 322 -1.51 14.74 19.38
N ALA A 323 -1.18 14.45 18.12
CA ALA A 323 -1.49 15.32 17.00
C ALA A 323 -2.98 15.59 16.84
N LYS A 324 -3.82 14.58 17.09
CA LYS A 324 -5.28 14.73 17.04
C LYS A 324 -5.82 15.57 18.19
N ASP A 325 -5.29 15.38 19.40
CA ASP A 325 -5.60 16.20 20.57
C ASP A 325 -5.20 17.67 20.38
N ILE A 326 -4.05 17.91 19.73
CA ILE A 326 -3.60 19.26 19.35
C ILE A 326 -4.56 19.91 18.34
N GLY A 327 -5.28 19.13 17.52
CA GLY A 327 -6.26 19.62 16.56
C GLY A 327 -5.89 19.44 15.09
N SER A 328 -4.95 18.53 14.77
CA SER A 328 -4.69 18.16 13.37
C SER A 328 -5.96 17.64 12.68
N GLN A 329 -6.12 17.94 11.38
CA GLN A 329 -7.33 17.54 10.65
C GLN A 329 -7.39 16.02 10.44
N ARG A 330 -6.24 15.38 10.26
CA ARG A 330 -6.10 13.94 10.00
C ARG A 330 -4.82 13.40 10.63
N SER A 331 -4.90 12.19 11.16
CA SER A 331 -3.73 11.44 11.63
C SER A 331 -3.62 10.08 10.94
N ILE A 332 -2.45 9.78 10.36
CA ILE A 332 -2.13 8.51 9.70
C ILE A 332 -1.01 7.82 10.48
N ALA A 333 -1.19 6.56 10.86
CA ALA A 333 -0.16 5.78 11.55
C ALA A 333 0.09 4.44 10.84
N ILE A 334 1.36 4.08 10.71
CA ILE A 334 1.75 2.70 10.38
C ILE A 334 1.71 1.87 11.67
N VAL A 335 1.05 0.72 11.59
CA VAL A 335 0.98 -0.24 12.71
C VAL A 335 1.23 -1.66 12.20
N ASN A 336 2.39 -2.19 12.56
CA ASN A 336 2.78 -3.57 12.23
C ASN A 336 2.00 -4.57 13.09
N ASN A 337 1.99 -4.35 14.41
CA ASN A 337 1.42 -5.26 15.39
C ASN A 337 -0.10 -5.37 15.27
N GLN A 338 -0.57 -6.58 14.95
CA GLN A 338 -2.00 -6.89 14.78
C GLN A 338 -2.81 -6.62 16.07
N ASN A 339 -2.22 -6.81 17.26
CA ASN A 339 -2.92 -6.57 18.52
C ASN A 339 -3.31 -5.10 18.69
N TYR A 340 -2.45 -4.19 18.24
CA TYR A 340 -2.70 -2.76 18.33
C TYR A 340 -3.78 -2.30 17.34
N ARG A 341 -3.94 -2.96 16.19
CA ARG A 341 -4.98 -2.61 15.19
C ARG A 341 -6.40 -2.66 15.73
N ASN A 342 -6.69 -3.62 16.60
CA ASN A 342 -8.03 -3.77 17.18
C ASN A 342 -8.34 -2.65 18.19
N ILE A 343 -7.29 -2.12 18.84
CA ILE A 343 -7.41 -1.06 19.84
C ILE A 343 -7.51 0.29 19.15
N THR A 344 -6.69 0.55 18.14
CA THR A 344 -6.61 1.83 17.44
C THR A 344 -7.89 2.21 16.71
N LYS A 345 -8.68 1.23 16.22
CA LYS A 345 -10.04 1.47 15.69
C LYS A 345 -10.97 2.14 16.71
N LYS A 346 -10.77 1.89 18.01
CA LYS A 346 -11.55 2.52 19.10
C LYS A 346 -11.00 3.90 19.50
N LEU A 347 -9.76 4.20 19.15
CA LEU A 347 -9.06 5.44 19.53
C LEU A 347 -9.24 6.56 18.48
N ASN A 348 -10.16 6.40 17.53
CA ASN A 348 -10.45 7.37 16.46
C ASN A 348 -9.21 7.79 15.64
N LEU A 349 -8.24 6.90 15.42
CA LEU A 349 -7.19 7.17 14.43
C LEU A 349 -7.80 7.11 13.02
N ASP A 350 -7.58 8.15 12.21
CA ASP A 350 -8.27 8.31 10.91
C ASP A 350 -7.85 7.23 9.90
N VAL A 351 -6.57 6.86 9.89
CA VAL A 351 -6.04 5.92 8.92
C VAL A 351 -4.95 5.05 9.56
N LEU A 352 -5.12 3.74 9.44
CA LEU A 352 -4.12 2.74 9.81
C LEU A 352 -3.59 2.06 8.56
N ILE A 353 -2.27 1.90 8.51
CA ILE A 353 -1.60 1.22 7.40
C ILE A 353 -0.91 -0.04 7.91
N SER A 354 -1.17 -1.15 7.22
CA SER A 354 -0.57 -2.47 7.46
C SER A 354 0.52 -2.74 6.42
N PRO A 355 1.82 -2.64 6.77
CA PRO A 355 2.92 -3.00 5.89
C PRO A 355 2.84 -4.42 5.35
N GLY A 356 2.45 -5.37 6.21
CA GLY A 356 2.31 -6.77 5.86
C GLY A 356 1.30 -7.00 4.72
N ASN A 357 0.13 -6.34 4.77
CA ASN A 357 -0.90 -6.50 3.75
C ASN A 357 -0.42 -5.89 2.43
N ILE A 358 0.07 -4.65 2.46
CA ILE A 358 0.56 -3.94 1.27
C ILE A 358 1.65 -4.73 0.54
N THR A 359 2.61 -5.27 1.29
CA THR A 359 3.70 -6.06 0.72
C THR A 359 3.18 -7.35 0.09
N THR A 360 2.24 -8.00 0.76
CA THR A 360 1.62 -9.24 0.26
C THR A 360 0.81 -8.96 -1.00
N SER A 361 -0.04 -7.93 -1.04
CA SER A 361 -0.79 -7.52 -2.22
C SER A 361 0.14 -7.18 -3.40
N ALA A 362 1.25 -6.49 -3.15
CA ALA A 362 2.26 -6.19 -4.16
C ALA A 362 3.01 -7.44 -4.68
N ILE A 363 3.07 -8.53 -3.92
CA ILE A 363 3.64 -9.81 -4.37
C ILE A 363 2.61 -10.62 -5.15
N LEU A 364 1.37 -10.67 -4.65
CA LEU A 364 0.29 -11.44 -5.26
C LEU A 364 -0.03 -10.98 -6.68
N GLN A 365 0.20 -9.71 -7.03
CA GLN A 365 0.05 -9.23 -8.42
C GLN A 365 0.89 -10.06 -9.42
N TYR A 366 2.07 -10.53 -9.00
CA TYR A 366 2.96 -11.34 -9.82
C TYR A 366 2.57 -12.83 -9.82
N VAL A 367 2.03 -13.32 -8.69
CA VAL A 367 1.55 -14.71 -8.55
C VAL A 367 0.33 -14.94 -9.42
N ARG A 368 -0.59 -13.97 -9.50
CA ARG A 368 -1.84 -14.05 -10.28
C ARG A 368 -1.63 -13.95 -11.81
N ARG A 369 -0.37 -14.02 -12.28
CA ARG A 369 0.10 -14.11 -13.70
C ARG A 369 -0.59 -13.16 -14.69
N GLY A 370 0.08 -12.05 -15.02
CA GLY A 370 0.02 -11.35 -16.32
C GLY A 370 -1.33 -10.75 -16.79
N LYS A 371 -2.41 -10.97 -16.05
CA LYS A 371 -3.74 -10.39 -16.34
C LYS A 371 -4.07 -9.25 -15.39
N VAL A 372 -3.56 -9.30 -14.16
CA VAL A 372 -3.82 -8.28 -13.15
C VAL A 372 -2.72 -7.22 -13.24
N LYS A 373 -3.10 -6.00 -13.63
CA LYS A 373 -2.18 -4.85 -13.71
C LYS A 373 -1.93 -4.23 -12.36
N GLU A 374 -2.99 -4.03 -11.58
CA GLU A 374 -2.92 -3.43 -10.25
C GLU A 374 -3.98 -4.05 -9.34
N ILE A 375 -3.65 -4.13 -8.05
CA ILE A 375 -4.56 -4.54 -6.97
C ILE A 375 -4.56 -3.43 -5.93
N HIS A 376 -5.74 -2.98 -5.56
CA HIS A 376 -5.95 -1.97 -4.53
C HIS A 376 -6.84 -2.55 -3.44
N ASP A 377 -6.30 -2.65 -2.23
CA ASP A 377 -7.09 -3.04 -1.06
C ASP A 377 -8.20 -2.00 -0.84
N PHE A 378 -9.39 -2.47 -0.51
CA PHE A 378 -10.59 -1.65 -0.46
C PHE A 378 -11.31 -1.83 0.88
N GLY A 379 -11.60 -0.70 1.55
CA GLY A 379 -12.36 -0.66 2.80
C GLY A 379 -11.73 -1.36 4.01
N ASN A 380 -10.40 -1.31 4.17
CA ASN A 380 -9.64 -1.96 5.26
C ASN A 380 -9.83 -3.49 5.29
N ASP A 381 -9.34 -4.18 4.26
CA ASP A 381 -9.36 -5.64 4.10
C ASP A 381 -10.76 -6.24 3.87
N ARG A 382 -11.72 -5.45 3.39
CA ARG A 382 -13.11 -5.90 3.15
C ARG A 382 -13.39 -6.26 1.68
N GLY A 383 -12.51 -5.85 0.78
CA GLY A 383 -12.52 -6.27 -0.62
C GLY A 383 -11.28 -5.77 -1.34
N GLU A 384 -11.20 -6.08 -2.63
CA GLU A 384 -10.10 -5.67 -3.51
C GLU A 384 -10.68 -5.06 -4.79
N ILE A 385 -10.06 -4.00 -5.29
CA ILE A 385 -10.31 -3.48 -6.63
C ILE A 385 -9.14 -3.90 -7.51
N MET A 386 -9.45 -4.63 -8.58
CA MET A 386 -8.45 -5.20 -9.49
C MET A 386 -8.56 -4.56 -10.88
N GLU A 387 -7.43 -4.11 -11.43
CA GLU A 387 -7.32 -3.77 -12.84
C GLU A 387 -6.89 -5.02 -13.62
N ILE A 388 -7.72 -5.45 -14.57
CA ILE A 388 -7.43 -6.63 -15.39
C ILE A 388 -7.29 -6.23 -16.86
N GLU A 389 -6.17 -6.57 -17.47
CA GLU A 389 -5.98 -6.43 -18.92
C GLU A 389 -6.58 -7.62 -19.66
N ILE A 390 -7.53 -7.32 -20.55
CA ILE A 390 -8.14 -8.32 -21.43
C ILE A 390 -7.32 -8.38 -22.72
N LEU A 391 -6.60 -9.49 -22.91
CA LEU A 391 -5.90 -9.78 -24.16
C LEU A 391 -6.88 -10.29 -25.23
N PRO A 392 -6.61 -10.09 -26.53
CA PRO A 392 -7.45 -10.62 -27.62
C PRO A 392 -7.61 -12.15 -27.60
N THR A 393 -6.69 -12.88 -26.98
CA THR A 393 -6.74 -14.35 -26.84
C THR A 393 -7.57 -14.80 -25.63
N THR A 394 -8.05 -13.88 -24.80
CA THR A 394 -8.79 -14.20 -23.58
C THR A 394 -10.23 -14.57 -23.92
N LYS A 395 -10.83 -15.53 -23.20
CA LYS A 395 -12.22 -15.99 -23.40
C LYS A 395 -13.31 -14.90 -23.23
N PHE A 396 -12.90 -13.69 -22.85
CA PHE A 396 -13.76 -12.55 -22.57
C PHE A 396 -13.67 -11.45 -23.65
N SER A 397 -12.78 -11.59 -24.64
CA SER A 397 -12.36 -10.49 -25.55
C SER A 397 -13.47 -9.87 -26.41
N ASP A 398 -14.64 -10.51 -26.53
CA ASP A 398 -15.76 -10.05 -27.37
C ASP A 398 -17.14 -10.29 -26.72
N LYS A 399 -17.19 -10.34 -25.40
CA LYS A 399 -18.44 -10.56 -24.65
C LYS A 399 -18.94 -9.26 -24.03
N LYS A 400 -20.25 -9.08 -23.96
CA LYS A 400 -20.81 -8.00 -23.14
C LYS A 400 -20.53 -8.29 -21.67
N ILE A 401 -20.37 -7.25 -20.85
CA ILE A 401 -20.18 -7.40 -19.40
C ILE A 401 -21.32 -8.25 -18.78
N SER A 402 -22.56 -8.05 -19.24
CA SER A 402 -23.74 -8.82 -18.80
C SER A 402 -23.69 -10.31 -19.14
N GLU A 403 -22.81 -10.75 -20.04
CA GLU A 403 -22.64 -12.15 -20.46
C GLU A 403 -21.47 -12.83 -19.74
N LEU A 404 -20.72 -12.09 -18.92
CA LEU A 404 -19.60 -12.62 -18.16
C LEU A 404 -20.12 -13.33 -16.91
N THR A 405 -19.64 -14.54 -16.68
CA THR A 405 -19.82 -15.25 -15.40
C THR A 405 -18.78 -14.71 -14.43
N LEU A 406 -19.14 -13.68 -13.67
CA LEU A 406 -18.30 -13.11 -12.63
C LEU A 406 -18.47 -13.91 -11.33
N PRO A 407 -17.42 -14.02 -10.49
CA PRO A 407 -17.53 -14.61 -9.15
C PRO A 407 -18.58 -13.87 -8.31
N GLU A 408 -19.11 -14.57 -7.31
CA GLU A 408 -20.04 -13.97 -6.36
C GLU A 408 -19.35 -12.80 -5.62
N GLY A 409 -19.98 -11.62 -5.64
CA GLY A 409 -19.43 -10.40 -5.02
C GLY A 409 -18.62 -9.47 -5.95
N VAL A 410 -18.50 -9.78 -7.25
CA VAL A 410 -17.82 -8.94 -8.27
C VAL A 410 -18.80 -8.16 -9.13
#